data_AF-D6SRC0-F1
#
_entry.id   AF-D6SRC0-F1
#
_cell.length_a   1.000
_cell.length_b   1.000
_cell.length_c   1.000
_cell.angle_alpha   90.00
_cell.angle_beta   90.00
_cell.angle_gamma   90.00
#
_symmetry.space_group_name_H-M   'P 1'
#
loop_
_entity.id
_entity.type
_entity.pdbx_description
1 polymer ?
#
loop_
_entity_poly.entity_id
_entity_poly.type
_entity_poly.pdbx_seq_one_letter_code
_entity_poly.pdbx_strand_id
1 'polypeptide(L)' 'MDQAEKQAVQVTKEIVVKFIEVGRISPGNFHEFFSPIYKEVLDTIRSKQEQNGQKEEESAS' A
#
# COMPACT_ATOMS: atom_id res chain seq x y z
N MET A 1 -5.74 -0.99 13.79
CA MET A 1 -5.15 -0.56 12.51
C MET A 1 -4.91 0.93 12.55
N ASP A 2 -3.66 1.33 12.31
CA ASP A 2 -3.28 2.73 12.16
C ASP A 2 -3.78 3.31 10.81
N GLN A 3 -3.53 4.60 10.57
CA GLN A 3 -3.97 5.26 9.33
C GLN A 3 -3.27 4.71 8.09
N ALA A 4 -1.97 4.40 8.18
CA ALA A 4 -1.19 3.87 7.06
C ALA A 4 -1.68 2.48 6.65
N GLU A 5 -1.98 1.62 7.63
CA GLU A 5 -2.57 0.30 7.41
C GLU A 5 -3.95 0.39 6.73
N LYS A 6 -4.82 1.31 7.17
CA LYS A 6 -6.13 1.51 6.52
C LYS A 6 -5.99 1.96 5.07
N GLN A 7 -5.09 2.91 4.80
CA GLN A 7 -4.81 3.37 3.44
C GLN A 7 -4.23 2.27 2.58
N ALA A 8 -3.29 1.48 3.12
CA ALA A 8 -2.68 0.37 2.42
C ALA A 8 -3.72 -0.70 2.05
N VAL A 9 -4.63 -1.07 2.98
CA VAL A 9 -5.72 -2.01 2.68
C VAL A 9 -6.64 -1.47 1.58
N GLN A 10 -7.01 -0.20 1.63
CA GLN A 10 -7.88 0.39 0.61
C GLN A 10 -7.23 0.34 -0.78
N VAL A 11 -6.00 0.84 -0.89
CA VAL A 11 -5.27 0.88 -2.17
C VAL A 11 -5.02 -0.53 -2.70
N THR A 12 -4.67 -1.49 -1.82
CA THR A 12 -4.50 -2.90 -2.20
C THR A 12 -5.76 -3.48 -2.80
N LYS A 13 -6.92 -3.22 -2.19
CA LYS A 13 -8.22 -3.67 -2.73
C LYS A 13 -8.47 -3.10 -4.12
N GLU A 14 -8.21 -1.81 -4.33
CA GLU A 14 -8.40 -1.16 -5.64
C GLU A 14 -7.50 -1.77 -6.72
N ILE A 15 -6.22 -2.01 -6.41
CA ILE A 15 -5.27 -2.66 -7.33
C ILE A 15 -5.73 -4.08 -7.69
N VAL A 16 -6.10 -4.88 -6.68
CA VAL A 16 -6.54 -6.28 -6.89
C VAL A 16 -7.84 -6.34 -7.69
N VAL A 17 -8.82 -5.49 -7.37
CA VAL A 17 -10.06 -5.37 -8.16
C VAL A 17 -9.73 -4.99 -9.60
N LYS A 18 -8.79 -4.06 -9.81
CA LYS A 18 -8.37 -3.66 -11.15
C LYS A 18 -7.76 -4.81 -11.94
N PHE A 19 -6.92 -5.61 -11.31
CA PHE A 19 -6.32 -6.79 -11.95
C PHE A 19 -7.35 -7.87 -12.27
N ILE A 20 -8.42 -7.98 -11.48
CA ILE A 20 -9.56 -8.85 -11.79
C ILE A 20 -10.35 -8.31 -13.00
N GLU A 21 -10.66 -7.01 -13.01
CA GLU A 21 -11.38 -6.36 -14.11
C GLU A 21 -10.66 -6.53 -15.47
N VAL A 22 -9.32 -6.45 -15.47
CA VAL A 22 -8.51 -6.60 -16.70
C VAL A 22 -8.09 -8.04 -17.01
N GLY A 23 -8.56 -9.02 -16.22
CA GLY A 23 -8.31 -10.44 -16.45
C GLY A 23 -6.88 -10.91 -16.18
N ARG A 24 -6.10 -10.18 -15.36
CA ARG A 24 -4.74 -10.58 -14.94
C ARG A 24 -4.75 -11.47 -13.70
N ILE A 25 -5.74 -11.32 -12.85
CA ILE A 25 -6.00 -12.14 -11.66
C ILE A 25 -7.47 -12.60 -11.73
N SER A 26 -7.80 -13.73 -11.11
CA SER A 26 -9.18 -14.19 -10.96
C SER A 26 -9.66 -14.01 -9.51
N PRO A 27 -10.98 -13.95 -9.26
CA PRO A 27 -11.51 -14.00 -7.91
C PRO A 27 -11.11 -15.27 -7.12
N GLY A 28 -10.74 -16.37 -7.79
CA GLY A 28 -10.35 -17.62 -7.13
C GLY A 28 -8.92 -17.61 -6.58
N ASN A 29 -8.01 -16.86 -7.22
CA ASN A 29 -6.59 -16.85 -6.87
C ASN A 29 -6.08 -15.50 -6.34
N PHE A 30 -6.96 -14.51 -6.11
CA PHE A 30 -6.53 -13.17 -5.65
C PHE A 30 -5.73 -13.18 -4.33
N HIS A 31 -5.97 -14.18 -3.47
CA HIS A 31 -5.30 -14.32 -2.18
C HIS A 31 -3.78 -14.50 -2.32
N GLU A 32 -3.32 -15.09 -3.42
CA GLU A 32 -1.90 -15.25 -3.75
C GLU A 32 -1.21 -13.89 -4.03
N PHE A 33 -1.97 -12.88 -4.43
CA PHE A 33 -1.46 -11.57 -4.83
C PHE A 33 -1.73 -10.48 -3.79
N PHE A 34 -2.75 -10.65 -2.95
CA PHE A 34 -3.17 -9.61 -2.01
C PHE A 34 -2.06 -9.25 -1.00
N SER A 35 -1.43 -10.27 -0.39
CA SER A 35 -0.37 -10.05 0.60
C SER A 35 0.88 -9.33 0.06
N PRO A 36 1.48 -9.75 -1.08
CA PRO A 36 2.64 -9.03 -1.62
C PRO A 36 2.31 -7.59 -2.05
N ILE A 37 1.13 -7.35 -2.64
CA ILE A 37 0.70 -5.99 -3.01
C ILE A 37 0.50 -5.13 -1.76
N TYR A 38 -0.16 -5.65 -0.73
CA TYR A 38 -0.35 -4.94 0.53
C TYR A 38 0.96 -4.51 1.17
N LYS A 39 1.93 -5.43 1.21
CA LYS A 39 3.25 -5.15 1.77
C LYS A 39 3.95 -4.02 1.02
N GLU A 40 3.99 -4.08 -0.30
CA GLU A 40 4.64 -3.06 -1.13
C GLU A 40 4.01 -1.67 -0.93
N VAL A 41 2.68 -1.61 -0.87
CA VAL A 41 1.94 -0.35 -0.64
C VAL A 41 2.21 0.19 0.76
N LEU A 42 2.17 -0.66 1.79
CA LEU A 42 2.40 -0.25 3.17
C LEU A 42 3.84 0.27 3.37
N ASP A 43 4.82 -0.45 2.83
CA ASP A 43 6.23 -0.07 2.89
C ASP A 43 6.44 1.28 2.20
N THR A 44 5.83 1.50 1.03
CA THR A 44 5.86 2.79 0.32
C THR A 44 5.29 3.94 1.15
N ILE A 45 4.15 3.73 1.82
CA ILE A 45 3.53 4.75 2.67
C ILE A 45 4.44 5.09 3.85
N ARG A 46 4.97 4.06 4.53
CA ARG A 46 5.82 4.23 5.71
C ARG A 46 7.14 4.91 5.38
N SER A 47 7.82 4.50 4.31
CA SER A 47 9.05 5.16 3.87
C SER A 47 8.82 6.63 3.53
N LYS A 48 7.65 7.00 3.01
CA LYS A 48 7.32 8.41 2.76
C LYS A 48 7.08 9.19 4.05
N GLN A 49 6.46 8.58 5.06
CA GLN A 49 6.26 9.23 6.37
C GLN A 49 7.60 9.46 7.08
N GLU A 50 8.52 8.49 7.02
CA GLU A 50 9.87 8.61 7.58
C GLU A 50 10.67 9.74 6.92
N GLN A 51 10.65 9.82 5.58
CA GLN A 51 11.31 10.92 4.85
C GLN A 51 10.70 12.29 5.16
N ASN A 52 9.40 12.37 5.43
CA ASN A 52 8.75 13.62 5.79
C ASN A 52 9.17 14.09 7.20
N GLY A 53 9.23 13.17 8.16
CA GLY A 53 9.70 13.47 9.53
C GLY A 53 11.14 13.98 9.55
N GLN A 54 12.03 13.37 8.76
CA GLN A 54 13.43 13.81 8.67
C GLN A 54 13.59 15.20 8.05
N LYS A 55 12.80 15.54 7.03
CA LYS A 55 12.82 16.88 6.41
C LYS A 55 12.28 17.98 7.33
N GLU A 56 11.33 17.65 8.19
CA GLU A 56 10.76 18.59 9.17
C GLU A 56 11.74 18.88 10.32
N GLU A 57 12.51 17.88 10.79
CA GLU A 57 13.57 18.08 11.79
C GLU A 57 14.78 18.87 11.24
N GLU A 58 15.18 18.63 9.98
CA GLU A 58 16.29 19.35 9.34
C GLU A 58 15.94 20.80 8.99
N SER A 59 14.65 21.10 8.69
CA SER A 59 14.20 22.48 8.44
C SER A 59 13.97 23.29 9.73
N ALA A 60 13.90 22.62 10.88
CA ALA A 60 13.69 23.25 12.19
C ALA A 60 15.00 23.48 12.99
N SER A 61 16.14 23.03 12.45
CA SER A 61 17.50 23.21 13.00
C SER A 61 18.27 24.30 12.26
#